data_AF-A0A9J7KVT3-F1
#
_entry.id   AF-A0A9J7KVT3-F1
#
_cell.length_a   1.000
_cell.length_b   1.000
_cell.length_c   1.000
_cell.angle_alpha   90.00
_cell.angle_beta   90.00
_cell.angle_gamma   90.00
#
_symmetry.space_group_name_H-M   'P 1'
#
loop_
_entity.id
_entity.type
_entity.pdbx_description
1 polymer ?
#
loop_
_entity_poly.entity_id
_entity_poly.type
_entity_poly.pdbx_seq_one_letter_code
_entity_poly.pdbx_strand_id
1 'polypeptide(L)'
;MPYVKGNPRYIRDLYFVLRMTAGVVEYRMKLHKFDIKDWDKLVAWVVLVQQWPYRVSWIVLHAEDLELKAAVKKREKLSSCVEQAPDDYMDKKLHAIFKSAQEKQTELEKKGEETWKRLNSLDGDTELLELFLQEFDFTVQDMFDLLPVTTNMDTSIKRAINSALSQQA
;
A
#
# COMPACT_ATOMS: atom_id res chain seq x y z
N MET A 1 -27.88 -2.95 -11.58
CA MET A 1 -26.61 -3.53 -12.06
C MET A 1 -26.87 -4.99 -12.45
N PRO A 2 -26.90 -5.37 -13.74
CA PRO A 2 -27.15 -6.76 -14.11
C PRO A 2 -25.89 -7.60 -13.85
N TYR A 3 -26.06 -8.70 -13.12
CA TYR A 3 -25.03 -9.70 -12.84
C TYR A 3 -24.62 -10.37 -14.15
N VAL A 4 -23.48 -9.99 -14.72
CA VAL A 4 -22.97 -10.59 -15.96
C VAL A 4 -22.32 -11.93 -15.63
N LYS A 5 -23.12 -12.98 -15.81
CA LYS A 5 -22.74 -14.40 -15.81
C LYS A 5 -21.43 -14.59 -16.60
N GLY A 6 -20.39 -15.08 -15.93
CA GLY A 6 -19.19 -15.61 -16.60
C GLY A 6 -18.08 -14.62 -16.96
N ASN A 7 -18.03 -13.42 -16.37
CA ASN A 7 -16.85 -12.57 -16.57
C ASN A 7 -15.68 -13.08 -15.69
N PRO A 8 -14.58 -13.55 -16.28
CA PRO A 8 -13.47 -14.16 -15.55
C PRO A 8 -12.72 -13.18 -14.65
N ARG A 9 -12.83 -11.87 -14.87
CA ARG A 9 -12.31 -10.85 -13.94
C ARG A 9 -13.10 -10.87 -12.63
N TYR A 10 -14.42 -10.94 -12.70
CA TYR A 10 -15.28 -10.96 -11.50
C TYR A 10 -15.13 -12.24 -10.68
N ILE A 11 -14.96 -13.41 -11.32
CA ILE A 11 -14.70 -14.67 -10.60
C ILE A 11 -13.35 -14.62 -9.89
N ARG A 12 -12.36 -14.05 -10.56
CA ARG A 12 -11.03 -13.83 -10.00
C ARG A 12 -11.09 -12.85 -8.82
N ASP A 13 -11.80 -11.74 -8.97
CA ASP A 13 -12.02 -10.73 -7.92
C ASP A 13 -12.72 -11.35 -6.71
N LEU A 14 -13.77 -12.15 -6.92
CA LEU A 14 -14.50 -12.82 -5.84
C LEU A 14 -13.61 -13.84 -5.11
N TYR A 15 -12.84 -14.63 -5.86
CA TYR A 15 -11.87 -15.57 -5.29
C TYR A 15 -10.81 -14.86 -4.47
N PHE A 16 -10.33 -13.71 -4.93
CA PHE A 16 -9.33 -12.92 -4.24
C PHE A 16 -9.86 -12.29 -2.97
N VAL A 17 -11.06 -11.69 -3.01
CA VAL A 17 -11.72 -11.18 -1.82
C VAL A 17 -11.87 -12.31 -0.79
N LEU A 18 -12.42 -13.45 -1.18
CA LEU A 18 -12.60 -14.60 -0.28
C LEU A 18 -11.27 -15.12 0.29
N ARG A 19 -10.22 -15.24 -0.53
CA ARG A 19 -8.91 -15.76 -0.11
C ARG A 19 -8.17 -14.78 0.79
N MET A 20 -8.25 -13.48 0.52
CA MET A 20 -7.70 -12.42 1.36
C MET A 20 -8.42 -12.37 2.71
N THR A 21 -9.75 -12.36 2.70
CA THR A 21 -10.55 -12.40 3.93
C THR A 21 -10.20 -13.64 4.76
N ALA A 22 -10.13 -14.83 4.14
CA ALA A 22 -9.74 -16.06 4.83
C ALA A 22 -8.32 -15.99 5.41
N GLY A 23 -7.34 -15.53 4.63
CA GLY A 23 -5.93 -15.46 5.06
C GLY A 23 -5.72 -14.49 6.22
N VAL A 24 -6.40 -13.35 6.22
CA VAL A 24 -6.26 -12.39 7.32
C VAL A 24 -7.03 -12.84 8.57
N VAL A 25 -8.19 -13.45 8.41
CA VAL A 25 -8.92 -14.06 9.54
C VAL A 25 -8.08 -15.15 10.18
N GLU A 26 -7.46 -16.02 9.39
CA GLU A 26 -6.59 -17.07 9.89
C GLU A 26 -5.36 -16.48 10.61
N TYR A 27 -4.74 -15.43 10.06
CA TYR A 27 -3.60 -14.76 10.65
C TYR A 27 -3.94 -14.07 11.99
N ARG A 28 -5.03 -13.30 12.04
CA ARG A 28 -5.42 -12.58 13.27
C ARG A 28 -6.13 -13.45 14.30
N MET A 29 -6.81 -14.54 13.90
CA MET A 29 -7.27 -15.57 14.85
C MET A 29 -6.09 -16.27 15.53
N LYS A 30 -5.00 -16.57 14.79
CA LYS A 30 -3.78 -17.12 15.40
C LYS A 30 -3.18 -16.19 16.46
N LEU A 31 -3.31 -14.87 16.28
CA LEU A 31 -2.82 -13.86 17.21
C LEU A 31 -3.72 -13.61 18.45
N HIS A 32 -4.89 -14.25 18.56
CA HIS A 32 -5.84 -14.09 19.69
C HIS A 32 -6.20 -12.64 20.04
N LYS A 33 -6.11 -11.72 19.07
CA LYS A 33 -6.37 -10.29 19.20
C LYS A 33 -7.22 -9.82 18.02
N PHE A 34 -8.49 -10.18 18.02
CA PHE A 34 -9.41 -9.79 16.95
C PHE A 34 -10.61 -9.05 17.53
N ASP A 35 -10.73 -7.75 17.25
CA ASP A 35 -11.92 -6.93 17.53
C ASP A 35 -12.70 -6.64 16.23
N ILE A 36 -13.98 -6.28 16.34
CA ILE A 36 -14.85 -5.93 15.20
C ILE A 36 -14.29 -4.73 14.43
N LYS A 37 -13.63 -3.79 15.10
CA LYS A 37 -12.97 -2.65 14.44
C LYS A 37 -11.81 -3.06 13.53
N ASP A 38 -11.20 -4.22 13.78
CA ASP A 38 -10.15 -4.78 12.92
C ASP A 38 -10.73 -5.37 11.63
N TRP A 39 -12.01 -5.75 11.62
CA TRP A 39 -12.71 -6.21 10.41
C TRP A 39 -12.92 -5.08 9.42
N ASP A 40 -13.37 -3.91 9.86
CA ASP A 40 -13.63 -2.78 8.97
C ASP A 40 -12.34 -2.30 8.29
N LYS A 41 -11.25 -2.18 9.06
CA LYS A 41 -9.92 -1.86 8.53
C LYS A 41 -9.41 -2.93 7.57
N LEU A 42 -9.64 -4.21 7.87
CA LEU A 42 -9.25 -5.29 6.99
C LEU A 42 -10.00 -5.23 5.65
N VAL A 43 -11.33 -5.14 5.70
CA VAL A 43 -12.16 -5.04 4.50
C VAL A 43 -11.72 -3.83 3.69
N ALA A 44 -11.47 -2.70 4.37
CA ALA A 44 -10.97 -1.51 3.74
C ALA A 44 -9.59 -1.71 3.08
N TRP A 45 -8.68 -2.46 3.71
CA TRP A 45 -7.39 -2.80 3.12
C TRP A 45 -7.54 -3.65 1.85
N VAL A 46 -8.47 -4.62 1.85
CA VAL A 46 -8.76 -5.44 0.66
C VAL A 46 -9.28 -4.57 -0.48
N VAL A 47 -10.22 -3.67 -0.19
CA VAL A 47 -10.75 -2.71 -1.17
C VAL A 47 -9.62 -1.80 -1.68
N LEU A 48 -8.77 -1.30 -0.78
CA LEU A 48 -7.64 -0.43 -1.11
C LEU A 48 -6.69 -1.08 -2.12
N VAL A 49 -6.23 -2.30 -1.84
CA VAL A 49 -5.31 -3.05 -2.72
C VAL A 49 -5.99 -3.43 -4.05
N GLN A 50 -7.30 -3.68 -4.05
CA GLN A 50 -8.02 -4.08 -5.26
C GLN A 50 -8.33 -2.89 -6.19
N GLN A 51 -8.74 -1.75 -5.63
CA GLN A 51 -9.18 -0.60 -6.42
C GLN A 51 -8.00 0.29 -6.85
N TRP A 52 -6.91 0.31 -6.08
CA TRP A 52 -5.74 1.14 -6.38
C TRP A 52 -4.41 0.38 -6.28
N PRO A 53 -4.23 -0.77 -6.97
CA PRO A 53 -3.04 -1.59 -6.86
C PRO A 53 -1.74 -0.85 -7.20
N TYR A 54 -1.77 0.12 -8.13
CA TYR A 54 -0.60 0.90 -8.52
C TYR A 54 -0.22 1.95 -7.47
N ARG A 55 -1.16 2.80 -7.03
CA ARG A 55 -0.89 3.79 -5.96
C ARG A 55 -0.56 3.12 -4.63
N VAL A 56 -1.17 2.00 -4.30
CA VAL A 56 -0.78 1.22 -3.11
C VAL A 56 0.65 0.70 -3.25
N SER A 57 1.05 0.19 -4.42
CA SER A 57 2.44 -0.21 -4.65
C SER A 57 3.42 0.95 -4.46
N TRP A 58 3.06 2.16 -4.87
CA TRP A 58 3.83 3.39 -4.60
C TRP A 58 3.93 3.73 -3.12
N ILE A 59 2.80 3.71 -2.40
CA ILE A 59 2.77 3.95 -0.95
C ILE A 59 3.70 2.98 -0.23
N VAL A 60 3.61 1.69 -0.57
CA VAL A 60 4.45 0.66 0.04
C VAL A 60 5.93 0.88 -0.29
N LEU A 61 6.28 1.18 -1.55
CA LEU A 61 7.67 1.49 -1.93
C LEU A 61 8.21 2.70 -1.16
N HIS A 62 7.39 3.74 -1.00
CA HIS A 62 7.79 4.94 -0.28
C HIS A 62 7.93 4.69 1.23
N ALA A 63 7.05 3.87 1.80
CA ALA A 63 7.15 3.45 3.19
C ALA A 63 8.43 2.61 3.43
N GLU A 64 8.68 1.60 2.60
CA GLU A 64 9.90 0.78 2.66
C GLU A 64 11.18 1.65 2.58
N ASP A 65 11.22 2.65 1.69
CA ASP A 65 12.35 3.59 1.57
C ASP A 65 12.53 4.49 2.82
N LEU A 66 11.43 4.97 3.41
CA LEU A 66 11.47 5.76 4.65
C LEU A 66 11.93 4.93 5.85
N GLU A 67 11.48 3.68 5.96
CA GLU A 67 11.93 2.74 6.99
C GLU A 67 13.43 2.46 6.89
N LEU A 68 13.92 2.19 5.67
CA LEU A 68 15.35 1.99 5.41
C LEU A 68 16.17 3.22 5.79
N LYS A 69 15.73 4.42 5.41
CA LYS A 69 16.38 5.68 5.78
C LYS A 69 16.39 5.91 7.29
N ALA A 70 15.31 5.57 7.97
CA ALA A 70 15.25 5.66 9.44
C ALA A 70 16.22 4.68 10.09
N ALA A 71 16.33 3.44 9.59
CA ALA A 71 17.26 2.43 10.09
C ALA A 71 18.73 2.83 9.88
N VAL A 72 19.07 3.40 8.73
CA VAL A 72 20.43 3.92 8.45
C VAL A 72 20.78 5.07 9.40
N LYS A 73 19.89 6.06 9.54
CA LYS A 73 20.08 7.17 10.48
C LYS A 73 20.24 6.68 11.92
N LYS A 74 19.51 5.63 12.32
CA LYS A 74 19.65 5.04 13.67
C LYS A 74 21.02 4.41 13.86
N ARG A 75 21.58 3.72 12.84
CA ARG A 75 22.95 3.19 12.88
C ARG A 75 24.01 4.29 12.94
N GLU A 76 23.84 5.35 12.16
CA GLU A 76 24.74 6.51 12.17
C GLU A 76 24.69 7.25 13.51
N LYS A 77 23.50 7.48 14.07
CA LYS A 77 23.31 8.10 15.38
C LYS A 77 23.81 7.23 16.54
N LEU A 78 23.79 5.90 16.43
CA LEU A 78 24.39 5.02 17.45
C LEU A 78 25.92 5.22 17.57
N SER A 79 26.56 5.78 16.54
CA SER A 79 27.97 6.21 16.60
C SER A 79 28.18 7.58 17.25
N SER A 80 27.12 8.38 17.47
CA SER A 80 27.16 9.71 18.07
C SER A 80 26.13 9.84 19.20
N CYS A 81 26.56 9.71 20.45
CA CYS A 81 25.72 9.74 21.66
C CYS A 81 24.78 10.95 21.74
N VAL A 82 23.57 10.87 21.17
CA VAL A 82 22.49 11.84 21.35
C VAL A 82 21.17 11.08 21.42
N GLU A 83 20.58 11.04 22.61
CA GLU A 83 19.23 10.53 22.82
C GLU A 83 18.23 11.53 22.20
N GLN A 84 17.49 11.07 21.19
CA GLN A 84 16.28 11.73 20.72
C GLN A 84 15.12 10.75 20.82
N ALA A 85 13.94 11.30 21.13
CA ALA A 85 12.69 10.59 21.31
C ALA A 85 12.41 9.57 20.18
N PRO A 86 11.64 8.49 20.45
CA PRO A 86 11.28 7.51 19.42
C PRO A 86 10.53 8.24 18.31
N ASP A 87 11.16 8.42 17.14
CA ASP A 87 10.44 8.82 15.93
C ASP A 87 9.60 7.60 15.58
N ASP A 88 8.35 7.57 16.06
CA ASP A 88 7.44 6.46 15.86
C ASP A 88 6.94 6.47 14.41
N TYR A 89 7.84 6.05 13.53
CA TYR A 89 7.60 5.92 12.10
C TYR A 89 6.43 4.97 11.82
N MET A 90 6.26 3.95 12.65
CA MET A 90 5.22 2.93 12.50
C MET A 90 3.81 3.50 12.71
N ASP A 91 3.68 4.55 13.54
CA ASP A 91 2.42 5.25 13.78
C ASP A 91 2.05 6.28 12.69
N LYS A 92 2.93 6.54 11.73
CA LYS A 92 2.64 7.50 10.65
C LYS A 92 1.49 7.00 9.79
N LYS A 93 0.58 7.91 9.46
CA LYS A 93 -0.59 7.60 8.62
C LYS A 93 -0.18 7.40 7.16
N LEU A 94 -0.77 6.41 6.50
CA LEU A 94 -0.54 6.13 5.08
C LEU A 94 -0.99 7.30 4.19
N HIS A 95 -2.01 8.06 4.58
CA HIS A 95 -2.42 9.27 3.88
C HIS A 95 -1.26 10.29 3.76
N ALA A 96 -0.48 10.48 4.84
CA ALA A 96 0.65 11.40 4.82
C ALA A 96 1.78 10.91 3.90
N ILE A 97 2.03 9.59 3.90
CA ILE A 97 3.00 8.95 2.98
C ILE A 97 2.54 9.06 1.54
N PHE A 98 1.24 8.88 1.28
CA PHE A 98 0.66 9.04 -0.04
C PHE A 98 0.87 10.46 -0.56
N LYS A 99 0.57 11.49 0.25
CA LYS A 99 0.80 12.89 -0.13
C LYS A 99 2.26 13.17 -0.46
N SER A 100 3.21 12.68 0.34
CA SER A 100 4.64 12.87 0.04
C SER A 100 5.11 12.08 -1.19
N ALA A 101 4.51 10.93 -1.46
CA ALA A 101 4.80 10.13 -2.65
C ALA A 101 4.17 10.73 -3.92
N GLN A 102 2.99 11.34 -3.79
CA GLN A 102 2.22 11.90 -4.91
C GLN A 102 2.99 12.98 -5.66
N GLU A 103 3.70 13.86 -4.95
CA GLU A 103 4.54 14.89 -5.58
C GLU A 103 5.56 14.25 -6.54
N LYS A 104 6.33 13.26 -6.06
CA LYS A 104 7.32 12.54 -6.88
C LYS A 104 6.66 11.78 -8.02
N GLN A 105 5.52 11.15 -7.77
CA GLN A 105 4.77 10.43 -8.79
C GLN A 105 4.36 11.36 -9.95
N THR A 106 3.77 12.52 -9.65
CA THR A 106 3.32 13.48 -10.68
C THR A 106 4.47 14.05 -11.51
N GLU A 107 5.66 14.21 -10.94
CA GLU A 107 6.85 14.62 -11.68
C GLU A 107 7.34 13.56 -12.66
N LEU A 108 7.30 12.28 -12.26
CA LEU A 108 7.72 11.16 -13.09
C LEU A 108 6.73 10.86 -14.22
N GLU A 109 5.43 11.00 -13.93
CA GLU A 109 4.34 10.88 -14.91
C GLU A 109 4.47 11.90 -16.05
N LYS A 110 4.86 13.14 -15.73
CA LYS A 110 5.13 14.17 -16.74
C LYS A 110 6.31 13.83 -17.67
N LYS A 111 7.25 13.00 -17.21
CA LYS A 111 8.47 12.63 -17.94
C LYS A 111 8.35 11.34 -18.75
N GLY A 112 7.48 10.39 -18.37
CA GLY A 112 7.38 9.07 -19.00
C GLY A 112 5.97 8.76 -19.52
N GLU A 113 5.62 9.23 -20.71
CA GLU A 113 4.21 9.21 -21.12
C GLU A 113 3.56 7.82 -21.21
N GLU A 114 4.21 6.80 -21.75
CA GLU A 114 3.48 5.57 -22.10
C GLU A 114 3.38 4.56 -20.96
N THR A 115 4.50 4.28 -20.26
CA THR A 115 4.53 3.31 -19.15
C THR A 115 3.67 3.80 -17.98
N TRP A 116 3.75 5.09 -17.64
CA TRP A 116 2.97 5.66 -16.53
C TRP A 116 1.48 5.76 -16.87
N LYS A 117 1.09 6.04 -18.13
CA LYS A 117 -0.31 5.97 -18.56
C LYS A 117 -0.90 4.57 -18.38
N ARG A 118 -0.14 3.52 -18.72
CA ARG A 118 -0.57 2.13 -18.52
C ARG A 118 -0.74 1.80 -17.04
N LEU A 119 0.20 2.20 -16.20
CA LEU A 119 0.12 1.98 -14.75
C LEU A 119 -1.03 2.75 -14.10
N ASN A 120 -1.26 4.01 -14.50
CA ASN A 120 -2.37 4.83 -14.01
C ASN A 120 -3.73 4.25 -14.37
N SER A 121 -3.84 3.52 -15.48
CA SER A 121 -5.08 2.85 -15.89
C SER A 121 -5.46 1.63 -15.04
N LEU A 122 -4.56 1.16 -14.17
CA LEU A 122 -4.81 0.03 -13.27
C LEU A 122 -5.63 0.42 -12.04
N ASP A 123 -5.70 1.71 -11.75
CA ASP A 123 -6.31 2.26 -10.55
C ASP A 123 -7.65 2.94 -10.87
N GLY A 124 -8.51 3.01 -9.85
CA GLY A 124 -9.69 3.86 -9.86
C GLY A 124 -9.37 5.35 -9.67
N ASP A 125 -10.41 6.11 -9.31
CA ASP A 125 -10.31 7.56 -9.09
C ASP A 125 -9.34 7.90 -7.95
N THR A 126 -8.50 8.90 -8.16
CA THR A 126 -7.49 9.35 -7.18
C THR A 126 -8.11 10.10 -6.02
N GLU A 127 -9.17 10.88 -6.27
CA GLU A 127 -9.83 11.66 -5.22
C GLU A 127 -10.52 10.72 -4.23
N LEU A 128 -11.11 9.65 -4.74
CA LEU A 128 -11.70 8.60 -3.91
C LEU A 128 -10.66 7.88 -3.06
N LEU A 129 -9.45 7.62 -3.60
CA LEU A 129 -8.36 7.05 -2.80
C LEU A 129 -7.98 7.96 -1.62
N GLU A 130 -7.88 9.27 -1.87
CA GLU A 130 -7.47 10.21 -0.83
C GLU A 130 -8.49 10.24 0.32
N LEU A 131 -9.77 10.35 -0.02
CA LEU A 131 -10.86 10.29 0.96
C LEU A 131 -10.85 8.96 1.72
N PHE A 132 -10.63 7.86 1.01
CA PHE A 132 -10.58 6.53 1.61
C PHE A 132 -9.43 6.39 2.62
N LEU A 133 -8.23 6.89 2.29
CA LEU A 133 -7.09 6.85 3.20
C LEU A 133 -7.30 7.74 4.45
N GLN A 134 -8.07 8.83 4.34
CA GLN A 134 -8.45 9.68 5.47
C GLN A 134 -9.51 9.01 6.36
N GLU A 135 -10.47 8.29 5.78
CA GLU A 135 -11.56 7.66 6.52
C GLU A 135 -11.10 6.48 7.38
N PHE A 136 -10.27 5.59 6.84
CA PHE A 136 -9.84 4.35 7.52
C PHE A 136 -8.54 4.48 8.31
N ASP A 137 -7.86 5.61 8.16
CA ASP A 137 -6.86 6.07 9.11
C ASP A 137 -5.68 5.08 9.31
N PHE A 138 -5.32 4.38 8.23
CA PHE A 138 -4.26 3.36 8.20
C PHE A 138 -2.91 3.90 8.66
N THR A 139 -2.19 3.13 9.47
CA THR A 139 -0.80 3.39 9.83
C THR A 139 0.18 2.58 9.00
N VAL A 140 1.47 2.91 9.07
CA VAL A 140 2.54 2.08 8.51
C VAL A 140 2.59 0.70 9.16
N GLN A 141 2.34 0.64 10.47
CA GLN A 141 2.23 -0.66 11.16
C GLN A 141 1.10 -1.51 10.59
N ASP A 142 -0.09 -0.95 10.43
CA ASP A 142 -1.24 -1.65 9.85
C ASP A 142 -0.90 -2.23 8.48
N MET A 143 -0.19 -1.45 7.65
CA MET A 143 0.28 -1.86 6.34
C MET A 143 1.23 -3.06 6.43
N PHE A 144 2.28 -3.00 7.27
CA PHE A 144 3.24 -4.09 7.41
C PHE A 144 2.64 -5.35 8.02
N ASP A 145 1.63 -5.23 8.87
CA ASP A 145 0.90 -6.38 9.40
C ASP A 145 0.06 -7.08 8.32
N LEU A 146 -0.48 -6.32 7.37
CA LEU A 146 -1.41 -6.82 6.34
C LEU A 146 -0.70 -7.24 5.05
N LEU A 147 0.47 -6.68 4.75
CA LEU A 147 1.25 -7.01 3.55
C LEU A 147 1.60 -8.51 3.41
N PRO A 148 2.07 -9.22 4.46
CA PRO A 148 2.43 -10.64 4.36
C PRO A 148 1.26 -11.55 3.97
N VAL A 149 0.04 -11.14 4.32
CA VAL A 149 -1.20 -11.85 4.01
C VAL A 149 -1.85 -11.34 2.72
N THR A 150 -1.27 -10.31 2.11
CA THR A 150 -1.77 -9.71 0.87
C THR A 150 -1.29 -10.47 -0.35
N THR A 151 -2.11 -11.42 -0.81
CA THR A 151 -1.83 -12.25 -2.00
C THR A 151 -2.02 -11.53 -3.34
N ASN A 152 -2.67 -10.36 -3.35
CA ASN A 152 -3.05 -9.63 -4.57
C ASN A 152 -2.09 -8.47 -4.94
N MET A 153 -1.05 -8.20 -4.15
CA MET A 153 -0.11 -7.14 -4.51
C MET A 153 0.79 -7.66 -5.63
N ASP A 154 0.46 -7.31 -6.87
CA ASP A 154 1.21 -7.75 -8.03
C ASP A 154 2.62 -7.17 -7.98
N THR A 155 3.57 -7.99 -7.56
CA THR A 155 4.99 -7.61 -7.47
C THR A 155 5.55 -7.15 -8.82
N SER A 156 4.89 -7.47 -9.94
CA SER A 156 5.25 -6.93 -11.26
C SER A 156 5.01 -5.42 -11.36
N ILE A 157 4.01 -4.87 -10.67
CA ILE A 157 3.75 -3.41 -10.62
C ILE A 157 4.91 -2.72 -9.91
N LYS A 158 5.32 -3.20 -8.73
CA LYS A 158 6.51 -2.70 -8.04
C LYS A 158 7.76 -2.78 -8.91
N ARG A 159 7.98 -3.90 -9.60
CA ARG A 159 9.13 -4.06 -10.53
C ARG A 159 9.05 -3.09 -11.71
N ALA A 160 7.87 -2.88 -12.28
CA ALA A 160 7.65 -1.93 -13.37
C ALA A 160 7.98 -0.51 -12.93
N ILE A 161 7.50 -0.08 -11.75
CA ILE A 161 7.84 1.21 -11.14
C ILE A 161 9.35 1.36 -10.98
N ASN A 162 10.01 0.37 -10.36
CA ASN A 162 11.45 0.40 -10.14
C ASN A 162 12.24 0.44 -11.46
N SER A 163 11.81 -0.31 -12.48
CA SER A 163 12.44 -0.29 -13.80
C SER A 163 12.30 1.08 -14.50
N ALA A 164 11.14 1.72 -14.36
CA ALA A 164 10.88 3.04 -14.92
C ALA A 164 11.70 4.12 -14.19
N LEU A 165 11.86 3.99 -12.87
CA LEU A 165 12.74 4.85 -12.06
C LEU A 165 14.21 4.72 -12.50
N SER A 166 14.70 3.51 -12.76
CA SER A 166 16.09 3.29 -13.21
C SER A 166 16.38 3.82 -14.62
N GLN A 167 15.36 3.97 -15.48
CA GLN A 167 15.52 4.52 -16.84
C GLN A 167 15.59 6.05 -16.86
N GLN A 168 15.23 6.72 -15.76
CA GLN A 168 15.19 8.18 -15.64
C GLN A 168 16.30 8.77 -14.76
N ALA A 169 17.15 7.92 -14.16
CA ALA A 169 18.34 8.28 -13.38
C ALA A 169 19.60 8.28 -14.25
#